data_AF-A0A4R6USV5-F1
#
_entry.id   AF-A0A4R6USV5-F1
#
_cell.length_a   1.000
_cell.length_b   1.000
_cell.length_c   1.000
_cell.angle_alpha   90.00
_cell.angle_beta   90.00
_cell.angle_gamma   90.00
#
_symmetry.space_group_name_H-M   'P 1'
#
loop_
_entity.id
_entity.type
_entity.pdbx_description
1 polymer ?
#
loop_
_entity_poly.entity_id
_entity_poly.type
_entity_poly.pdbx_seq_one_letter_code
_entity_poly.pdbx_strand_id
1 'polypeptide(L)'
;MDSQTAMTNVQEQSELMARISQGWQALLAQYAQGGADFSQDMARVSAIWMRCFQEGFQLWQNRGNEFQNQWQTWQNQWQERLQAALSGQAEPSGDKRFKSESWNQPYFTLLRESYLLYAEQMFKALQPKSRSEAEHTEALRFFTRQAINAFAPSNFALSNPEVWGEAQRTGGTSLLRGIAQFVEDLVRGGGRLNITMTDMNAFKTGENVATTPGAVVYQNDLIQLIQYTPTTEKVYKRPLLIVPPWINKFYILDLRAKNSFVRWAVEQGHTVFLISWVNPGPAHADNGFEDYLQEGTLTAIEQIEKLTGEKEVNAVGYCLGGTLLSCTLAYLTAQEKQSKGKKKNPIARATYLATLIDFSEPGEIGVYIDEQQLDLLDAQMQKEGVFSGKQMATAFNSLRENDLIWSYWVNNYLLGKTPMAFDLLYWNCDATNLPAKMHAFYLRNMYLNNKLAEPGGITLLDTPIDIGSIETPVYFLSTEQDHIALWTATYRGARLHKGPVRFVLGGSGHIAGVINPDGSEKYGYRTHGELPEDPILWHAESEAHTGSWWRDWNDWVTEGCKANVAARQIEKAIEPAPGSYVRVKT
;
A
#
# COMPACT_ATOMS: atom_id res chain seq x y z
N MET A 1 -30.68 22.48 29.22
CA MET A 1 -29.50 21.60 29.33
C MET A 1 -29.54 20.98 30.72
N ASP A 2 -29.76 19.67 30.80
CA ASP A 2 -29.96 18.93 32.06
C ASP A 2 -28.71 18.93 32.93
N SER A 3 -28.89 19.14 34.24
CA SER A 3 -27.81 19.17 35.25
C SER A 3 -27.01 17.86 35.31
N GLN A 4 -27.63 16.75 34.92
CA GLN A 4 -27.01 15.44 34.84
C GLN A 4 -25.98 15.38 33.70
N THR A 5 -26.28 15.92 32.52
CA THR A 5 -25.35 16.01 31.38
C THR A 5 -24.16 16.91 31.71
N ALA A 6 -24.37 17.98 32.48
CA ALA A 6 -23.30 18.89 32.91
C ALA A 6 -22.32 18.22 33.90
N MET A 7 -22.81 17.46 34.89
CA MET A 7 -21.93 16.74 35.82
C MET A 7 -21.12 15.64 35.14
N THR A 8 -21.73 14.87 34.23
CA THR A 8 -21.02 13.83 33.47
C THR A 8 -19.91 14.42 32.59
N ASN A 9 -20.14 15.60 32.00
CA ASN A 9 -19.16 16.28 31.17
C ASN A 9 -17.96 16.79 32.01
N VAL A 10 -18.19 17.31 33.21
CA VAL A 10 -17.13 17.77 34.12
C VAL A 10 -16.25 16.61 34.60
N GLN A 11 -16.84 15.46 34.91
CA GLN A 11 -16.09 14.27 35.31
C GLN A 11 -15.20 13.75 34.17
N GLU A 12 -15.75 13.64 32.96
CA GLU A 12 -14.99 13.23 31.77
C GLU A 12 -13.84 14.21 31.48
N GLN A 13 -14.09 15.52 31.54
CA GLN A 13 -13.04 16.53 31.34
C GLN A 13 -11.93 16.42 32.39
N SER A 14 -12.27 16.14 33.65
CA SER A 14 -11.28 15.92 34.72
C SER A 14 -10.40 14.69 34.44
N GLU A 15 -10.98 13.58 33.98
CA GLU A 15 -10.24 12.36 33.61
C GLU A 15 -9.33 12.59 32.40
N LEU A 16 -9.79 13.33 31.39
CA LEU A 16 -8.99 13.71 30.22
C LEU A 16 -7.81 14.59 30.61
N MET A 17 -8.03 15.59 31.48
CA MET A 17 -6.95 16.46 31.97
C MET A 17 -5.89 15.68 32.76
N ALA A 18 -6.30 14.67 33.55
CA ALA A 18 -5.38 13.78 34.23
C ALA A 18 -4.54 12.94 33.25
N ARG A 19 -5.17 12.37 32.21
CA ARG A 19 -4.47 11.63 31.13
C ARG A 19 -3.47 12.51 30.38
N ILE A 20 -3.86 13.74 30.01
CA ILE A 20 -2.99 14.73 29.36
C ILE A 20 -1.77 15.01 30.24
N SER A 21 -1.99 15.27 31.54
CA SER A 21 -0.91 15.56 32.49
C SER A 21 0.07 14.39 32.62
N GLN A 22 -0.42 13.15 32.75
CA GLN A 22 0.40 11.95 32.82
C GLN A 22 1.22 11.73 31.55
N GLY A 23 0.61 11.91 30.37
CA GLY A 23 1.29 11.78 29.09
C GLY A 23 2.42 12.79 28.89
N TRP A 24 2.20 14.06 29.28
CA TRP A 24 3.25 15.08 29.26
C TRP A 24 4.42 14.74 30.19
N GLN A 25 4.15 14.21 31.38
CA GLN A 25 5.19 13.76 32.31
C GLN A 25 6.02 12.60 31.73
N ALA A 26 5.37 11.63 31.08
CA ALA A 26 6.04 10.52 30.41
C ALA A 26 6.93 11.00 29.25
N LEU A 27 6.44 11.94 28.44
CA LEU A 27 7.19 12.54 27.35
C LEU A 27 8.43 13.30 27.86
N LEU A 28 8.28 14.11 28.90
CA LEU A 28 9.39 14.84 29.53
C LEU A 28 10.45 13.88 30.11
N ALA A 29 10.04 12.74 30.67
CA ALA A 29 10.95 11.71 31.14
C ALA A 29 11.73 11.03 29.99
N GLN A 30 11.09 10.81 28.83
CA GLN A 30 11.76 10.26 27.64
C GLN A 30 12.80 11.24 27.06
N TYR A 31 12.48 12.54 26.98
CA TYR A 31 13.44 13.57 26.54
C TYR A 31 14.64 13.71 27.48
N ALA A 32 14.44 13.56 28.78
CA ALA A 32 15.52 13.59 29.77
C ALA A 32 16.50 12.40 29.65
N GLN A 33 16.12 11.31 28.97
CA GLN A 33 16.93 10.09 28.79
C GLN A 33 17.64 10.00 27.43
N GLY A 34 17.62 11.07 26.62
CA GLY A 34 18.42 11.17 25.39
C GLY A 34 17.76 10.63 24.11
N GLY A 35 16.43 10.73 23.98
CA GLY A 35 15.68 10.28 22.80
C GLY A 35 15.63 11.30 21.64
N ALA A 36 16.19 10.89 20.49
CA ALA A 36 16.00 11.37 19.12
C ALA A 36 16.25 12.86 18.79
N ASP A 37 17.21 13.10 17.89
CA ASP A 37 17.50 14.43 17.33
C ASP A 37 16.48 14.84 16.26
N PHE A 38 15.24 15.10 16.70
CA PHE A 38 14.12 15.62 15.89
C PHE A 38 14.50 16.86 15.07
N SER A 39 15.49 17.63 15.54
CA SER A 39 15.98 18.84 14.88
C SER A 39 16.66 18.54 13.54
N GLN A 40 17.42 17.43 13.45
CA GLN A 40 18.17 17.09 12.24
C GLN A 40 17.28 16.52 11.13
N ASP A 41 16.32 15.65 11.48
CA ASP A 41 15.39 15.09 10.50
C ASP A 41 14.43 16.17 9.96
N MET A 42 13.92 17.04 10.83
CA MET A 42 13.11 18.19 10.41
C MET A 42 13.94 19.22 9.63
N ALA A 43 15.22 19.41 9.94
CA ALA A 43 16.09 20.28 9.15
C ALA A 43 16.34 19.72 7.74
N ARG A 44 16.50 18.40 7.58
CA ARG A 44 16.65 17.75 6.26
C ARG A 44 15.36 17.84 5.44
N VAL A 45 14.22 17.49 6.04
CA VAL A 45 12.91 17.61 5.38
C VAL A 45 12.61 19.07 5.06
N SER A 46 12.90 20.00 5.97
CA SER A 46 12.75 21.45 5.74
C SER A 46 13.70 21.99 4.68
N ALA A 47 14.90 21.42 4.52
CA ALA A 47 15.85 21.82 3.49
C ALA A 47 15.39 21.34 2.10
N ILE A 48 14.91 20.10 2.00
CA ILE A 48 14.28 19.57 0.77
C ILE A 48 13.04 20.40 0.43
N TRP A 49 12.19 20.68 1.43
CA TRP A 49 11.02 21.53 1.27
C TRP A 49 11.35 22.95 0.85
N MET A 50 12.34 23.60 1.48
CA MET A 50 12.77 24.93 1.08
C MET A 50 13.39 24.93 -0.31
N ARG A 51 14.10 23.87 -0.69
CA ARG A 51 14.65 23.71 -2.04
C ARG A 51 13.55 23.53 -3.08
N CYS A 52 12.59 22.63 -2.86
CA CYS A 52 11.43 22.46 -3.74
C CYS A 52 10.57 23.72 -3.81
N PHE A 53 10.37 24.41 -2.68
CA PHE A 53 9.67 25.69 -2.63
C PHE A 53 10.44 26.78 -3.39
N GLN A 54 11.76 26.89 -3.22
CA GLN A 54 12.61 27.83 -3.95
C GLN A 54 12.63 27.51 -5.44
N GLU A 55 12.82 26.26 -5.84
CA GLU A 55 12.84 25.84 -7.25
C GLU A 55 11.45 26.01 -7.89
N GLY A 56 10.37 25.67 -7.19
CA GLY A 56 8.99 25.93 -7.63
C GLY A 56 8.68 27.43 -7.71
N PHE A 57 9.15 28.22 -6.76
CA PHE A 57 9.02 29.69 -6.76
C PHE A 57 9.89 30.34 -7.84
N GLN A 58 11.07 29.79 -8.13
CA GLN A 58 11.94 30.22 -9.22
C GLN A 58 11.36 29.84 -10.59
N LEU A 59 10.78 28.65 -10.75
CA LEU A 59 10.02 28.26 -11.95
C LEU A 59 8.77 29.14 -12.14
N TRP A 60 8.12 29.53 -11.05
CA TRP A 60 7.03 30.49 -11.03
C TRP A 60 7.49 31.92 -11.40
N GLN A 61 8.66 32.37 -10.93
CA GLN A 61 9.26 33.66 -11.27
C GLN A 61 9.82 33.72 -12.70
N ASN A 62 10.45 32.65 -13.18
CA ASN A 62 11.13 32.59 -14.48
C ASN A 62 10.15 32.58 -15.67
N ARG A 63 8.85 32.49 -15.43
CA ARG A 63 7.77 32.54 -16.44
C ARG A 63 7.16 33.94 -16.58
N GLY A 64 7.98 34.99 -16.55
CA GLY A 64 7.56 36.41 -16.43
C GLY A 64 6.55 36.94 -17.47
N ASN A 65 6.48 36.38 -18.68
CA ASN A 65 5.48 36.77 -19.69
C ASN A 65 4.14 36.02 -19.53
N GLU A 66 4.16 34.81 -18.97
CA GLU A 66 2.95 34.06 -18.61
C GLU A 66 2.36 34.58 -17.30
N PHE A 67 3.19 35.14 -16.41
CA PHE A 67 2.79 35.71 -15.12
C PHE A 67 1.70 36.79 -15.24
N GLN A 68 1.81 37.75 -16.18
CA GLN A 68 0.80 38.81 -16.32
C GLN A 68 -0.56 38.26 -16.78
N ASN A 69 -0.56 37.37 -17.78
CA ASN A 69 -1.79 36.77 -18.31
C ASN A 69 -2.43 35.80 -17.30
N GLN A 70 -1.61 35.02 -16.59
CA GLN A 70 -2.08 34.13 -15.51
C GLN A 70 -2.57 34.92 -14.29
N TRP A 71 -1.91 36.03 -13.94
CA TRP A 71 -2.33 36.91 -12.85
C TRP A 71 -3.69 37.54 -13.13
N GLN A 72 -3.92 38.04 -14.35
CA GLN A 72 -5.21 38.61 -14.72
C GLN A 72 -6.31 37.55 -14.79
N THR A 73 -5.99 36.36 -15.31
CA THR A 73 -6.91 35.21 -15.29
C THR A 73 -7.25 34.79 -13.85
N TRP A 74 -6.26 34.75 -12.96
CA TRP A 74 -6.44 34.45 -11.55
C TRP A 74 -7.30 35.50 -10.84
N GLN A 75 -7.04 36.79 -11.08
CA GLN A 75 -7.88 37.86 -10.52
C GLN A 75 -9.33 37.75 -10.96
N ASN A 76 -9.58 37.46 -12.24
CA ASN A 76 -10.93 37.28 -12.76
C ASN A 76 -11.61 36.04 -12.14
N GLN A 77 -10.92 34.89 -12.10
CA GLN A 77 -11.46 33.67 -11.47
C GLN A 77 -11.70 33.84 -9.97
N TRP A 78 -10.82 34.57 -9.28
CA TRP A 78 -11.00 34.88 -7.86
C TRP A 78 -12.19 35.80 -7.64
N GLN A 79 -12.39 36.82 -8.48
CA GLN A 79 -13.56 37.70 -8.43
C GLN A 79 -14.86 36.94 -8.70
N GLU A 80 -14.90 36.07 -9.71
CA GLU A 80 -16.06 35.23 -10.02
C GLU A 80 -16.41 34.29 -8.86
N ARG A 81 -15.42 33.60 -8.29
CA ARG A 81 -15.64 32.71 -7.13
C ARG A 81 -16.02 33.46 -5.86
N LEU A 82 -15.45 34.65 -5.63
CA LEU A 82 -15.83 35.55 -4.54
C LEU A 82 -17.29 35.99 -4.69
N GLN A 83 -17.70 36.38 -5.91
CA GLN A 83 -19.07 36.78 -6.18
C GLN A 83 -20.04 35.61 -5.97
N ALA A 84 -19.70 34.41 -6.45
CA ALA A 84 -20.49 33.20 -6.24
C ALA A 84 -20.58 32.80 -4.76
N ALA A 85 -19.49 32.94 -3.99
CA ALA A 85 -19.47 32.66 -2.55
C ALA A 85 -20.34 33.65 -1.76
N LEU A 86 -20.29 34.94 -2.10
CA LEU A 86 -21.09 35.98 -1.45
C LEU A 86 -22.56 35.94 -1.86
N SER A 87 -22.88 35.50 -3.07
CA SER A 87 -24.26 35.34 -3.56
C SER A 87 -24.91 34.01 -3.16
N GLY A 88 -24.17 33.10 -2.51
CA GLY A 88 -24.65 31.77 -2.15
C GLY A 88 -24.86 30.83 -3.35
N GLN A 89 -24.27 31.15 -4.51
CA GLN A 89 -24.35 30.38 -5.75
C GLN A 89 -23.10 29.53 -6.02
N ALA A 90 -22.19 29.44 -5.05
CA ALA A 90 -21.02 28.58 -5.17
C ALA A 90 -21.46 27.11 -5.16
N GLU A 91 -21.04 26.37 -6.20
CA GLU A 91 -21.28 24.93 -6.29
C GLU A 91 -20.64 24.17 -5.11
N PRO A 92 -21.23 23.05 -4.68
CA PRO A 92 -20.61 22.17 -3.70
C PRO A 92 -19.26 21.66 -4.23
N SER A 93 -18.24 21.64 -3.37
CA SER A 93 -16.94 21.10 -3.76
C SER A 93 -17.01 19.57 -3.92
N GLY A 94 -16.40 19.05 -4.99
CA GLY A 94 -16.14 17.62 -5.14
C GLY A 94 -15.05 17.08 -4.21
N ASP A 95 -14.31 17.97 -3.53
CA ASP A 95 -13.27 17.59 -2.59
C ASP A 95 -13.88 17.08 -1.28
N LYS A 96 -13.45 15.88 -0.87
CA LYS A 96 -13.97 15.20 0.33
C LYS A 96 -13.76 16.02 1.61
N ARG A 97 -12.75 16.90 1.66
CA ARG A 97 -12.44 17.76 2.82
C ARG A 97 -13.51 18.80 3.12
N PHE A 98 -14.31 19.17 2.12
CA PHE A 98 -15.29 20.25 2.22
C PHE A 98 -16.73 19.76 2.06
N LYS A 99 -16.99 18.48 2.41
CA LYS A 99 -18.29 17.82 2.24
C LYS A 99 -19.38 18.30 3.19
N SER A 100 -19.02 18.78 4.38
CA SER A 100 -20.02 19.24 5.35
C SER A 100 -20.72 20.49 4.85
N GLU A 101 -22.03 20.59 5.06
CA GLU A 101 -22.83 21.77 4.73
C GLU A 101 -22.33 23.04 5.42
N SER A 102 -21.61 22.91 6.54
CA SER A 102 -21.02 24.05 7.25
C SER A 102 -19.98 24.80 6.42
N TRP A 103 -19.38 24.15 5.42
CA TRP A 103 -18.48 24.78 4.45
C TRP A 103 -19.18 25.68 3.43
N ASN A 104 -20.51 25.66 3.37
CA ASN A 104 -21.30 26.51 2.47
C ASN A 104 -21.70 27.86 3.09
N GLN A 105 -21.29 28.14 4.33
CA GLN A 105 -21.46 29.45 4.94
C GLN A 105 -20.53 30.48 4.27
N PRO A 106 -20.95 31.74 4.03
CA PRO A 106 -20.23 32.69 3.18
C PRO A 106 -18.73 32.84 3.46
N TYR A 107 -18.34 32.91 4.74
CA TYR A 107 -16.92 33.00 5.15
C TYR A 107 -16.13 31.73 4.79
N PHE A 108 -16.66 30.56 5.11
CA PHE A 108 -16.00 29.28 4.85
C PHE A 108 -16.01 28.90 3.37
N THR A 109 -17.06 29.29 2.64
CA THR A 109 -17.12 29.17 1.17
C THR A 109 -16.00 29.99 0.53
N LEU A 110 -15.82 31.25 0.95
CA LEU A 110 -14.74 32.09 0.43
C LEU A 110 -13.36 31.48 0.70
N LEU A 111 -13.14 30.97 1.91
CA LEU A 111 -11.88 30.35 2.30
C LEU A 111 -11.61 29.07 1.48
N ARG A 112 -12.62 28.22 1.33
CA ARG A 112 -12.59 27.00 0.51
C ARG A 112 -12.27 27.32 -0.95
N GLU A 113 -13.02 28.23 -1.57
CA GLU A 113 -12.83 28.58 -2.98
C GLU A 113 -11.49 29.25 -3.26
N SER A 114 -11.02 30.10 -2.35
CA SER A 114 -9.69 30.72 -2.45
C SER A 114 -8.58 29.68 -2.41
N TYR A 115 -8.70 28.71 -1.51
CA TYR A 115 -7.76 27.58 -1.40
C TYR A 115 -7.80 26.69 -2.65
N LEU A 116 -8.99 26.28 -3.11
CA LEU A 116 -9.14 25.40 -4.28
C LEU A 116 -8.59 26.07 -5.54
N LEU A 117 -8.85 27.36 -5.72
CA LEU A 117 -8.31 28.13 -6.84
C LEU A 117 -6.77 28.20 -6.78
N TYR A 118 -6.21 28.46 -5.59
CA TYR A 118 -4.76 28.47 -5.41
C TYR A 118 -4.13 27.10 -5.73
N ALA A 119 -4.72 26.02 -5.21
CA ALA A 119 -4.28 24.67 -5.49
C ALA A 119 -4.30 24.35 -7.00
N GLU A 120 -5.41 24.65 -7.67
CA GLU A 120 -5.59 24.44 -9.12
C GLU A 120 -4.51 25.18 -9.93
N GLN A 121 -4.21 26.43 -9.56
CA GLN A 121 -3.20 27.23 -10.27
C GLN A 121 -1.78 26.69 -10.06
N MET A 122 -1.44 26.27 -8.85
CA MET A 122 -0.15 25.64 -8.58
C MET A 122 0.02 24.35 -9.41
N PHE A 123 -1.01 23.51 -9.51
CA PHE A 123 -0.94 22.31 -10.36
C PHE A 123 -0.89 22.62 -11.85
N LYS A 124 -1.61 23.64 -12.33
CA LYS A 124 -1.51 24.12 -13.72
C LYS A 124 -0.11 24.61 -14.06
N ALA A 125 0.55 25.32 -13.14
CA ALA A 125 1.92 25.78 -13.33
C ALA A 125 2.92 24.60 -13.48
N LEU A 126 2.63 23.48 -12.80
CA LEU A 126 3.39 22.23 -12.81
C LEU A 126 2.96 21.24 -13.90
N GLN A 127 2.29 21.69 -14.97
CA GLN A 127 2.10 20.84 -16.15
C GLN A 127 3.40 20.79 -16.98
N PRO A 128 3.92 19.59 -17.29
CA PRO A 128 5.14 19.45 -18.07
C PRO A 128 4.92 19.99 -19.49
N LYS A 129 5.84 20.81 -20.01
CA LYS A 129 5.75 21.36 -21.38
C LYS A 129 6.43 20.45 -22.41
N SER A 130 7.17 19.44 -21.97
CA SER A 130 7.82 18.43 -22.82
C SER A 130 7.93 17.08 -22.10
N ARG A 131 8.21 16.00 -22.87
CA ARG A 131 8.40 14.65 -22.32
C ARG A 131 9.64 14.53 -21.44
N SER A 132 10.71 15.29 -21.73
CA SER A 132 11.93 15.32 -20.91
C SER A 132 11.79 16.08 -19.59
N GLU A 133 10.79 16.97 -19.48
CA GLU A 133 10.47 17.65 -18.21
C GLU A 133 9.57 16.80 -17.29
N ALA A 134 8.95 15.73 -17.81
CA ALA A 134 7.92 14.97 -17.10
C ALA A 134 8.46 14.31 -15.80
N GLU A 135 9.66 13.72 -15.86
CA GLU A 135 10.29 13.04 -14.71
C GLU A 135 10.60 14.02 -13.55
N HIS A 136 11.23 15.17 -13.85
CA HIS A 136 11.49 16.21 -12.84
C HIS A 136 10.21 16.87 -12.31
N THR A 137 9.16 16.93 -13.14
CA THR A 137 7.88 17.54 -12.78
C THR A 137 7.08 16.65 -11.83
N GLU A 138 7.26 15.34 -11.85
CA GLU A 138 6.52 14.41 -10.99
C GLU A 138 6.91 14.54 -9.51
N ALA A 139 8.21 14.56 -9.21
CA ALA A 139 8.70 14.82 -7.86
C ALA A 139 8.23 16.19 -7.33
N LEU A 140 8.33 17.23 -8.17
CA LEU A 140 7.90 18.57 -7.82
C LEU A 140 6.37 18.65 -7.59
N ARG A 141 5.59 17.95 -8.41
CA ARG A 141 4.13 17.80 -8.26
C ARG A 141 3.78 17.07 -6.98
N PHE A 142 4.49 16.00 -6.64
CA PHE A 142 4.30 15.24 -5.41
C PHE A 142 4.54 16.10 -4.17
N PHE A 143 5.67 16.78 -4.06
CA PHE A 143 5.96 17.65 -2.91
C PHE A 143 5.05 18.87 -2.85
N THR A 144 4.68 19.44 -4.01
CA THR A 144 3.71 20.55 -4.06
C THR A 144 2.33 20.11 -3.61
N ARG A 145 1.89 18.90 -3.99
CA ARG A 145 0.63 18.31 -3.51
C ARG A 145 0.63 18.16 -2.00
N GLN A 146 1.71 17.61 -1.43
CA GLN A 146 1.86 17.51 0.01
C GLN A 146 1.78 18.87 0.69
N ALA A 147 2.40 19.90 0.10
CA ALA A 147 2.37 21.24 0.63
C ALA A 147 0.99 21.88 0.63
N ILE A 148 0.33 21.87 -0.52
CA ILE A 148 -1.04 22.34 -0.68
C ILE A 148 -1.96 21.63 0.32
N ASN A 149 -1.83 20.31 0.44
CA ASN A 149 -2.65 19.52 1.36
C ASN A 149 -2.38 19.87 2.83
N ALA A 150 -1.14 20.18 3.20
CA ALA A 150 -0.79 20.60 4.56
C ALA A 150 -1.42 21.94 4.94
N PHE A 151 -1.46 22.89 4.00
CA PHE A 151 -2.06 24.21 4.19
C PHE A 151 -3.58 24.26 3.96
N ALA A 152 -4.23 23.10 3.77
CA ALA A 152 -5.68 23.05 3.60
C ALA A 152 -6.38 23.67 4.83
N PRO A 153 -7.37 24.57 4.64
CA PRO A 153 -8.05 25.23 5.75
C PRO A 153 -8.81 24.26 6.66
N SER A 154 -9.14 23.07 6.16
CA SER A 154 -9.72 21.97 6.94
C SER A 154 -8.79 21.45 8.04
N ASN A 155 -7.48 21.66 7.95
CA ASN A 155 -6.50 21.07 8.87
C ASN A 155 -6.25 21.89 10.14
N PHE A 156 -6.86 23.07 10.24
CA PHE A 156 -6.66 23.98 11.37
C PHE A 156 -7.98 24.26 12.09
N ALA A 157 -7.96 24.21 13.42
CA ALA A 157 -9.15 24.40 14.24
C ALA A 157 -9.85 25.75 14.00
N LEU A 158 -9.10 26.82 13.72
CA LEU A 158 -9.65 28.17 13.52
C LEU A 158 -10.31 28.36 12.15
N SER A 159 -9.98 27.55 11.16
CA SER A 159 -10.52 27.66 9.80
C SER A 159 -11.46 26.51 9.44
N ASN A 160 -11.70 25.58 10.37
CA ASN A 160 -12.56 24.42 10.16
C ASN A 160 -13.90 24.59 10.88
N PRO A 161 -15.02 24.80 10.16
CA PRO A 161 -16.33 25.01 10.76
C PRO A 161 -16.87 23.77 11.48
N GLU A 162 -16.45 22.57 11.08
CA GLU A 162 -16.88 21.32 11.73
C GLU A 162 -16.27 21.20 13.14
N VAL A 163 -15.04 21.69 13.31
CA VAL A 163 -14.38 21.74 14.63
C VAL A 163 -15.11 22.68 15.57
N TRP A 164 -15.54 23.84 15.07
CA TRP A 164 -16.32 24.80 15.86
C TRP A 164 -17.67 24.23 16.26
N GLY A 165 -18.38 23.63 15.30
CA GLY A 165 -19.67 22.98 15.55
C GLY A 165 -19.55 21.87 16.59
N GLU A 166 -18.54 21.02 16.48
CA GLU A 166 -18.32 19.91 17.40
C GLU A 166 -17.85 20.37 18.79
N ALA A 167 -16.98 21.37 18.87
CA ALA A 167 -16.56 21.97 20.14
C ALA A 167 -17.75 22.64 20.86
N GLN A 168 -18.61 23.35 20.13
CA GLN A 168 -19.82 23.95 20.70
C GLN A 168 -20.80 22.86 21.17
N ARG A 169 -21.01 21.81 20.37
CA ARG A 169 -21.92 20.69 20.68
C ARG A 169 -21.48 19.92 21.93
N THR A 170 -20.18 19.73 22.11
CA THR A 170 -19.62 18.94 23.23
C THR A 170 -19.22 19.79 24.44
N GLY A 171 -19.32 21.12 24.35
CA GLY A 171 -18.81 22.02 25.39
C GLY A 171 -17.29 21.98 25.53
N GLY A 172 -16.57 21.73 24.43
CA GLY A 172 -15.11 21.67 24.37
C GLY A 172 -14.49 20.30 24.67
N THR A 173 -15.30 19.32 25.06
CA THR A 173 -14.80 17.96 25.40
C THR A 173 -14.20 17.25 24.21
N SER A 174 -14.67 17.51 22.97
CA SER A 174 -14.03 17.00 21.75
C SER A 174 -12.56 17.43 21.63
N LEU A 175 -12.24 18.69 21.92
CA LEU A 175 -10.88 19.22 21.87
C LEU A 175 -10.01 18.59 22.96
N LEU A 176 -10.53 18.43 24.18
CA LEU A 176 -9.82 17.78 25.28
C LEU A 176 -9.51 16.31 24.97
N ARG A 177 -10.47 15.58 24.37
CA ARG A 177 -10.22 14.21 23.86
C ARG A 177 -9.13 14.21 22.79
N GLY A 178 -9.17 15.16 21.86
CA GLY A 178 -8.18 15.27 20.80
C GLY A 178 -6.77 15.56 21.33
N ILE A 179 -6.62 16.44 22.32
CA ILE A 179 -5.34 16.70 22.99
C ILE A 179 -4.85 15.45 23.72
N ALA A 180 -5.73 14.74 24.44
CA ALA A 180 -5.36 13.50 25.12
C ALA A 180 -4.82 12.45 24.12
N GLN A 181 -5.52 12.25 22.99
CA GLN A 181 -5.08 11.36 21.92
C GLN A 181 -3.75 11.80 21.29
N PHE A 182 -3.56 13.10 21.07
CA PHE A 182 -2.31 13.65 20.52
C PHE A 182 -1.10 13.37 21.43
N VAL A 183 -1.28 13.59 22.74
CA VAL A 183 -0.22 13.31 23.73
C VAL A 183 0.05 11.81 23.81
N GLU A 184 -0.98 10.96 23.79
CA GLU A 184 -0.82 9.51 23.78
C GLU A 184 -0.04 9.02 22.55
N ASP A 185 -0.35 9.56 21.37
CA ASP A 185 0.33 9.24 20.12
C ASP A 185 1.80 9.71 20.11
N LEU A 186 2.10 10.86 20.72
CA LEU A 186 3.48 11.34 20.91
C LEU A 186 4.29 10.47 21.88
N VAL A 187 3.69 10.10 23.02
CA VAL A 187 4.33 9.21 24.01
C VAL A 187 4.60 7.84 23.40
N ARG A 188 3.64 7.30 22.65
CA ARG A 188 3.77 6.02 21.95
C ARG A 188 4.86 6.06 20.87
N GLY A 189 5.00 7.18 20.18
CA GLY A 189 6.06 7.37 19.18
C GLY A 189 7.42 7.78 19.76
N GLY A 190 7.59 7.82 21.08
CA GLY A 190 8.86 8.16 21.72
C GLY A 190 9.31 9.59 21.45
N GLY A 191 8.37 10.54 21.41
CA GLY A 191 8.62 11.94 21.05
C GLY A 191 8.39 12.28 19.58
N ARG A 192 8.11 11.29 18.73
CA ARG A 192 7.65 11.49 17.35
C ARG A 192 6.15 11.24 17.28
N LEU A 193 5.42 12.01 16.46
CA LEU A 193 3.99 11.81 16.30
C LEU A 193 3.73 10.53 15.51
N ASN A 194 3.17 9.52 16.16
CA ASN A 194 2.73 8.28 15.53
C ASN A 194 1.20 8.24 15.53
N ILE A 195 0.57 8.67 14.42
CA ILE A 195 -0.88 8.86 14.34
C ILE A 195 -1.63 7.53 14.40
N THR A 196 -2.55 7.38 15.36
CA THR A 196 -3.45 6.21 15.40
C THR A 196 -4.46 6.24 14.24
N MET A 197 -4.36 5.32 13.28
CA MET A 197 -5.32 5.23 12.17
C MET A 197 -6.45 4.23 12.40
N THR A 198 -6.30 3.33 13.37
CA THR A 198 -7.27 2.27 13.68
C THR A 198 -7.09 1.81 15.12
N ASP A 199 -8.10 1.19 15.69
CA ASP A 199 -7.98 0.53 17.00
C ASP A 199 -7.12 -0.73 16.88
N MET A 200 -5.87 -0.63 17.36
CA MET A 200 -4.91 -1.74 17.36
C MET A 200 -5.25 -2.85 18.37
N ASN A 201 -6.18 -2.61 19.31
CA ASN A 201 -6.64 -3.61 20.26
C ASN A 201 -7.87 -4.37 19.74
N ALA A 202 -8.57 -3.83 18.73
CA ALA A 202 -9.75 -4.46 18.15
C ALA A 202 -9.41 -5.72 17.33
N PHE A 203 -8.19 -5.84 16.82
CA PHE A 203 -7.77 -6.97 16.00
C PHE A 203 -6.57 -7.71 16.61
N LYS A 204 -6.61 -9.03 16.48
CA LYS A 204 -5.58 -9.95 16.91
C LYS A 204 -5.41 -11.05 15.88
N THR A 205 -4.20 -11.14 15.33
CA THR A 205 -3.82 -12.11 14.32
C THR A 205 -3.94 -13.54 14.85
N GLY A 206 -4.79 -14.34 14.20
CA GLY A 206 -5.15 -15.70 14.60
C GLY A 206 -6.39 -15.82 15.49
N GLU A 207 -6.94 -14.72 16.01
CA GLU A 207 -8.19 -14.73 16.78
C GLU A 207 -9.36 -14.17 15.96
N ASN A 208 -9.18 -13.02 15.30
CA ASN A 208 -10.24 -12.36 14.53
C ASN A 208 -9.80 -11.80 13.16
N VAL A 209 -8.52 -11.84 12.85
CA VAL A 209 -7.95 -11.68 11.50
C VAL A 209 -6.98 -12.84 11.23
N ALA A 210 -6.79 -13.25 9.97
CA ALA A 210 -6.00 -14.46 9.63
C ALA A 210 -6.53 -15.72 10.33
N THR A 211 -7.84 -15.95 10.23
CA THR A 211 -8.58 -16.98 10.98
C THR A 211 -8.97 -18.19 10.15
N THR A 212 -8.57 -18.25 8.88
CA THR A 212 -8.89 -19.40 8.03
C THR A 212 -8.20 -20.66 8.60
N PRO A 213 -8.95 -21.73 8.92
CA PRO A 213 -8.37 -22.92 9.55
C PRO A 213 -7.29 -23.55 8.68
N GLY A 214 -6.16 -23.90 9.28
CA GLY A 214 -5.01 -24.47 8.60
C GLY A 214 -3.91 -24.81 9.59
N ALA A 215 -2.76 -25.25 9.08
CA ALA A 215 -1.58 -25.52 9.88
C ALA A 215 -0.30 -25.17 9.13
N VAL A 216 0.73 -24.82 9.87
CA VAL A 216 2.10 -24.76 9.37
C VAL A 216 2.57 -26.20 9.12
N VAL A 217 2.90 -26.53 7.88
CA VAL A 217 3.31 -27.87 7.44
C VAL A 217 4.81 -27.97 7.15
N TYR A 218 5.48 -26.83 7.01
CA TYR A 218 6.92 -26.72 6.86
C TYR A 218 7.42 -25.39 7.40
N GLN A 219 8.65 -25.37 7.91
CA GLN A 219 9.32 -24.16 8.38
C GLN A 219 10.83 -24.24 8.12
N ASN A 220 11.41 -23.13 7.69
CA ASN A 220 12.85 -22.86 7.70
C ASN A 220 13.11 -21.44 8.24
N ASP A 221 14.32 -20.92 8.07
CA ASP A 221 14.71 -19.63 8.63
C ASP A 221 13.99 -18.43 7.97
N LEU A 222 13.50 -18.57 6.72
CA LEU A 222 12.78 -17.50 6.01
C LEU A 222 11.26 -17.64 5.99
N ILE A 223 10.73 -18.86 5.95
CA ILE A 223 9.31 -19.11 5.71
C ILE A 223 8.70 -20.10 6.69
N GLN A 224 7.43 -19.86 6.99
CA GLN A 224 6.48 -20.90 7.37
C GLN A 224 5.55 -21.16 6.18
N LEU A 225 5.44 -22.41 5.73
CA LEU A 225 4.47 -22.80 4.71
C LEU A 225 3.20 -23.29 5.40
N ILE A 226 2.09 -22.59 5.15
CA ILE A 226 0.77 -22.91 5.71
C ILE A 226 -0.01 -23.71 4.68
N GLN A 227 -0.58 -24.85 5.07
CA GLN A 227 -1.64 -25.53 4.33
C GLN A 227 -2.99 -25.24 5.00
N TYR A 228 -3.97 -24.80 4.23
CA TYR A 228 -5.32 -24.57 4.76
C TYR A 228 -6.18 -25.83 4.74
N THR A 229 -7.05 -25.94 5.73
CA THR A 229 -7.95 -27.09 5.91
C THR A 229 -9.02 -27.06 4.82
N PRO A 230 -9.20 -28.13 4.03
CA PRO A 230 -10.20 -28.14 2.97
C PRO A 230 -11.62 -28.04 3.54
N THR A 231 -12.49 -27.28 2.88
CA THR A 231 -13.92 -27.14 3.24
C THR A 231 -14.85 -27.86 2.27
N THR A 232 -14.30 -28.58 1.27
CA THR A 232 -15.03 -29.38 0.28
C THR A 232 -14.57 -30.83 0.35
N GLU A 233 -15.43 -31.80 -0.03
CA GLU A 233 -15.05 -33.23 -0.05
C GLU A 233 -14.03 -33.57 -1.15
N LYS A 234 -14.08 -32.81 -2.24
CA LYS A 234 -13.19 -32.94 -3.40
C LYS A 234 -12.55 -31.60 -3.71
N VAL A 235 -11.30 -31.66 -4.12
CA VAL A 235 -10.48 -30.49 -4.47
C VAL A 235 -9.86 -30.67 -5.84
N TYR A 236 -9.46 -29.58 -6.48
CA TYR A 236 -8.70 -29.61 -7.72
C TYR A 236 -7.40 -30.38 -7.53
N LYS A 237 -7.04 -31.15 -8.57
CA LYS A 237 -5.81 -31.93 -8.57
C LYS A 237 -4.58 -31.06 -8.36
N ARG A 238 -4.42 -29.96 -9.10
CA ARG A 238 -3.29 -29.03 -8.93
C ARG A 238 -3.48 -28.15 -7.69
N PRO A 239 -2.54 -28.16 -6.71
CA PRO A 239 -2.58 -27.25 -5.57
C PRO A 239 -2.35 -25.79 -5.98
N LEU A 240 -2.68 -24.86 -5.09
CA LEU A 240 -2.46 -23.43 -5.24
C LEU A 240 -1.43 -22.95 -4.22
N LEU A 241 -0.32 -22.36 -4.68
CA LEU A 241 0.68 -21.68 -3.85
C LEU A 241 0.45 -20.16 -3.91
N ILE A 242 0.37 -19.52 -2.74
CA ILE A 242 0.30 -18.07 -2.60
C ILE A 242 1.64 -17.55 -2.06
N VAL A 243 2.26 -16.66 -2.83
CA VAL A 243 3.50 -15.94 -2.54
C VAL A 243 3.14 -14.47 -2.24
N PRO A 244 2.84 -14.13 -0.97
CA PRO A 244 2.48 -12.77 -0.59
C PRO A 244 3.72 -11.85 -0.60
N PRO A 245 3.55 -10.53 -0.53
CA PRO A 245 4.67 -9.64 -0.26
C PRO A 245 5.19 -9.86 1.17
N TRP A 246 6.45 -9.50 1.40
CA TRP A 246 7.05 -9.38 2.74
C TRP A 246 7.29 -7.92 3.14
N ILE A 247 6.80 -6.97 2.35
CA ILE A 247 6.49 -5.60 2.79
C ILE A 247 5.08 -5.66 3.37
N ASN A 248 4.97 -5.51 4.69
CA ASN A 248 3.83 -5.93 5.51
C ASN A 248 3.58 -7.46 5.45
N LYS A 249 2.56 -7.93 6.17
CA LYS A 249 2.32 -9.35 6.42
C LYS A 249 1.32 -9.97 5.45
N PHE A 250 1.36 -11.29 5.29
CA PHE A 250 0.55 -12.01 4.30
C PHE A 250 -0.96 -11.88 4.47
N TYR A 251 -1.43 -11.59 5.70
CA TYR A 251 -2.85 -11.69 6.04
C TYR A 251 -3.73 -10.63 5.39
N ILE A 252 -3.18 -9.75 4.55
CA ILE A 252 -3.96 -8.97 3.59
C ILE A 252 -4.80 -9.84 2.66
N LEU A 253 -4.32 -11.06 2.34
CA LEU A 253 -5.06 -12.05 1.54
C LEU A 253 -5.99 -12.93 2.41
N ASP A 254 -5.89 -12.82 3.75
CA ASP A 254 -6.67 -13.59 4.72
C ASP A 254 -7.11 -12.70 5.89
N LEU A 255 -7.80 -11.59 5.61
CA LEU A 255 -8.22 -10.63 6.62
C LEU A 255 -9.29 -11.24 7.55
N ARG A 256 -10.57 -10.89 7.37
CA ARG A 256 -11.69 -11.52 8.06
C ARG A 256 -12.37 -12.50 7.12
N ALA A 257 -13.21 -13.36 7.69
CA ALA A 257 -14.01 -14.32 6.94
C ALA A 257 -14.68 -13.76 5.67
N LYS A 258 -15.26 -12.55 5.76
CA LYS A 258 -15.99 -11.91 4.65
C LYS A 258 -15.10 -11.33 3.54
N ASN A 259 -13.80 -11.16 3.79
CA ASN A 259 -12.85 -10.53 2.87
C ASN A 259 -11.52 -11.26 2.82
N SER A 260 -11.57 -12.60 2.97
CA SER A 260 -10.42 -13.48 2.84
C SER A 260 -10.45 -14.15 1.46
N PHE A 261 -9.45 -13.83 0.63
CA PHE A 261 -9.23 -14.50 -0.65
C PHE A 261 -8.82 -15.96 -0.43
N VAL A 262 -7.97 -16.20 0.58
CA VAL A 262 -7.55 -17.55 0.97
C VAL A 262 -8.75 -18.43 1.30
N ARG A 263 -9.63 -17.97 2.19
CA ARG A 263 -10.83 -18.70 2.58
C ARG A 263 -11.70 -18.99 1.37
N TRP A 264 -11.94 -17.97 0.54
CA TRP A 264 -12.76 -18.13 -0.64
C TRP A 264 -12.16 -19.14 -1.63
N ALA A 265 -10.85 -19.14 -1.85
CA ALA A 265 -10.17 -20.12 -2.72
C ALA A 265 -10.28 -21.56 -2.16
N VAL A 266 -10.18 -21.74 -0.85
CA VAL A 266 -10.44 -23.04 -0.19
C VAL A 266 -11.90 -23.47 -0.42
N GLU A 267 -12.86 -22.56 -0.28
CA GLU A 267 -14.28 -22.80 -0.52
C GLU A 267 -14.59 -23.14 -2.00
N GLN A 268 -13.81 -22.62 -2.96
CA GLN A 268 -13.90 -23.01 -4.37
C GLN A 268 -13.27 -24.39 -4.68
N GLY A 269 -12.67 -25.06 -3.69
CA GLY A 269 -12.11 -26.40 -3.86
C GLY A 269 -10.62 -26.42 -4.24
N HIS A 270 -9.87 -25.35 -4.02
CA HIS A 270 -8.41 -25.39 -4.13
C HIS A 270 -7.76 -25.99 -2.88
N THR A 271 -6.72 -26.80 -3.04
CA THR A 271 -5.79 -27.05 -1.92
C THR A 271 -4.83 -25.86 -1.84
N VAL A 272 -5.05 -24.98 -0.87
CA VAL A 272 -4.31 -23.73 -0.75
C VAL A 272 -3.12 -23.87 0.19
N PHE A 273 -1.97 -23.47 -0.31
CA PHE A 273 -0.73 -23.26 0.44
C PHE A 273 -0.35 -21.77 0.39
N LEU A 274 0.16 -21.23 1.49
CA LEU A 274 0.59 -19.84 1.58
C LEU A 274 1.92 -19.73 2.31
N ILE A 275 2.82 -18.89 1.77
CA ILE A 275 4.09 -18.55 2.42
C ILE A 275 3.87 -17.45 3.45
N SER A 276 4.19 -17.72 4.72
CA SER A 276 4.31 -16.71 5.77
C SER A 276 5.79 -16.39 5.99
N TRP A 277 6.22 -15.23 5.51
CA TRP A 277 7.59 -14.74 5.66
C TRP A 277 7.93 -14.41 7.11
N VAL A 278 9.18 -14.66 7.51
CA VAL A 278 9.74 -14.18 8.78
C VAL A 278 9.80 -12.65 8.78
N ASN A 279 9.60 -12.03 9.95
CA ASN A 279 9.93 -10.62 10.14
C ASN A 279 11.42 -10.49 10.47
N PRO A 280 12.26 -9.97 9.57
CA PRO A 280 13.70 -10.04 9.70
C PRO A 280 14.21 -9.17 10.85
N GLY A 281 15.07 -9.76 11.67
CA GLY A 281 15.93 -9.05 12.62
C GLY A 281 17.37 -8.95 12.11
N PRO A 282 18.30 -8.37 12.90
CA PRO A 282 19.71 -8.21 12.51
C PRO A 282 20.41 -9.49 12.06
N ALA A 283 19.99 -10.66 12.56
CA ALA A 283 20.52 -11.97 12.14
C ALA A 283 20.24 -12.31 10.66
N HIS A 284 19.29 -11.62 10.02
CA HIS A 284 18.89 -11.84 8.63
C HIS A 284 19.52 -10.80 7.68
N ALA A 285 20.42 -9.92 8.17
CA ALA A 285 20.92 -8.77 7.41
C ALA A 285 21.54 -9.15 6.05
N ASP A 286 22.20 -10.31 6.02
CA ASP A 286 22.90 -10.84 4.85
C ASP A 286 22.00 -11.63 3.89
N ASN A 287 20.71 -11.78 4.21
CA ASN A 287 19.75 -12.40 3.31
C ASN A 287 19.50 -11.46 2.13
N GLY A 288 19.85 -11.92 0.93
CA GLY A 288 19.64 -11.26 -0.35
C GLY A 288 18.33 -11.70 -1.02
N PHE A 289 18.05 -11.12 -2.18
CA PHE A 289 16.84 -11.43 -2.95
C PHE A 289 16.82 -12.90 -3.42
N GLU A 290 17.98 -13.50 -3.68
CA GLU A 290 18.10 -14.90 -4.09
C GLU A 290 17.79 -15.90 -2.96
N ASP A 291 17.99 -15.53 -1.69
CA ASP A 291 17.64 -16.40 -0.56
C ASP A 291 16.12 -16.55 -0.47
N TYR A 292 15.35 -15.48 -0.73
CA TYR A 292 13.89 -15.52 -0.83
C TYR A 292 13.41 -16.39 -2.01
N LEU A 293 14.19 -16.45 -3.09
CA LEU A 293 13.92 -17.35 -4.21
C LEU A 293 14.15 -18.82 -3.81
N GLN A 294 15.34 -19.11 -3.26
CA GLN A 294 15.80 -20.46 -2.93
C GLN A 294 15.05 -21.05 -1.73
N GLU A 295 15.14 -20.40 -0.58
CA GLU A 295 14.56 -20.86 0.68
C GLU A 295 13.08 -20.48 0.82
N GLY A 296 12.58 -19.56 -0.01
CA GLY A 296 11.16 -19.22 -0.10
C GLY A 296 10.43 -20.01 -1.17
N THR A 297 10.28 -19.42 -2.36
CA THR A 297 9.35 -19.94 -3.38
C THR A 297 9.74 -21.32 -3.90
N LEU A 298 11.01 -21.56 -4.21
CA LEU A 298 11.46 -22.88 -4.72
C LEU A 298 11.28 -23.97 -3.67
N THR A 299 11.70 -23.70 -2.43
CA THR A 299 11.50 -24.64 -1.31
C THR A 299 10.01 -24.91 -1.08
N ALA A 300 9.13 -23.90 -1.12
CA ALA A 300 7.69 -24.10 -0.96
C ALA A 300 7.11 -25.05 -2.03
N ILE A 301 7.50 -24.90 -3.29
CA ILE A 301 7.07 -25.79 -4.38
C ILE A 301 7.51 -27.24 -4.12
N GLU A 302 8.78 -27.44 -3.71
CA GLU A 302 9.27 -28.78 -3.38
C GLU A 302 8.51 -29.43 -2.21
N GLN A 303 8.17 -28.66 -1.18
CA GLN A 303 7.41 -29.17 -0.05
C GLN A 303 5.97 -29.51 -0.44
N ILE A 304 5.34 -28.72 -1.32
CA ILE A 304 4.01 -29.05 -1.86
C ILE A 304 4.06 -30.36 -2.64
N GLU A 305 5.06 -30.58 -3.49
CA GLU A 305 5.22 -31.85 -4.20
C GLU A 305 5.37 -33.03 -3.21
N LYS A 306 6.20 -32.88 -2.17
CA LYS A 306 6.39 -33.91 -1.13
C LYS A 306 5.11 -34.22 -0.36
N LEU A 307 4.30 -33.20 -0.04
CA LEU A 307 3.08 -33.35 0.74
C LEU A 307 1.90 -33.86 -0.09
N THR A 308 1.81 -33.50 -1.37
CA THR A 308 0.63 -33.77 -2.20
C THR A 308 0.85 -34.85 -3.25
N GLY A 309 2.10 -35.15 -3.60
CA GLY A 309 2.49 -35.99 -4.73
C GLY A 309 2.27 -35.34 -6.10
N GLU A 310 1.80 -34.09 -6.15
CA GLU A 310 1.53 -33.38 -7.40
C GLU A 310 2.77 -32.64 -7.88
N LYS A 311 3.12 -32.87 -9.16
CA LYS A 311 4.30 -32.25 -9.80
C LYS A 311 4.04 -30.84 -10.32
N GLU A 312 2.77 -30.45 -10.38
CA GLU A 312 2.34 -29.17 -10.93
C GLU A 312 1.52 -28.40 -9.89
N VAL A 313 1.82 -27.12 -9.76
CA VAL A 313 1.10 -26.16 -8.91
C VAL A 313 0.62 -24.97 -9.74
N ASN A 314 -0.49 -24.36 -9.32
CA ASN A 314 -0.81 -22.99 -9.71
C ASN A 314 -0.18 -22.04 -8.68
N ALA A 315 0.28 -20.87 -9.09
CA ALA A 315 0.90 -19.90 -8.21
C ALA A 315 0.25 -18.52 -8.31
N VAL A 316 0.09 -17.85 -7.17
CA VAL A 316 -0.37 -16.46 -7.06
C VAL A 316 0.70 -15.65 -6.35
N GLY A 317 1.17 -14.58 -6.95
CA GLY A 317 2.07 -13.62 -6.35
C GLY A 317 1.40 -12.26 -6.19
N TYR A 318 1.58 -11.61 -5.05
CA TYR A 318 1.02 -10.28 -4.78
C TYR A 318 2.13 -9.26 -4.52
N CYS A 319 2.06 -8.10 -5.19
CA CYS A 319 3.02 -7.00 -5.06
C CYS A 319 4.47 -7.53 -5.22
N LEU A 320 5.37 -7.28 -4.26
CA LEU A 320 6.74 -7.80 -4.26
C LEU A 320 6.82 -9.34 -4.34
N GLY A 321 5.85 -10.07 -3.77
CA GLY A 321 5.75 -11.51 -3.92
C GLY A 321 5.47 -11.95 -5.36
N GLY A 322 4.78 -11.11 -6.14
CA GLY A 322 4.62 -11.29 -7.58
C GLY A 322 5.90 -11.04 -8.36
N THR A 323 6.68 -10.03 -7.98
CA THR A 323 8.00 -9.77 -8.58
C THR A 323 8.93 -10.96 -8.35
N LEU A 324 8.94 -11.52 -7.13
CA LEU A 324 9.67 -12.75 -6.82
C LEU A 324 9.15 -13.96 -7.60
N LEU A 325 7.82 -14.11 -7.75
CA LEU A 325 7.23 -15.19 -8.54
C LEU A 325 7.63 -15.11 -10.02
N SER A 326 7.71 -13.90 -10.58
CA SER A 326 8.17 -13.67 -11.94
C SER A 326 9.64 -14.09 -12.12
N CYS A 327 10.49 -13.72 -11.17
CA CYS A 327 11.88 -14.20 -11.12
C CYS A 327 11.95 -15.72 -10.99
N THR A 328 11.05 -16.32 -10.19
CA THR A 328 10.97 -17.78 -10.00
C THR A 328 10.63 -18.50 -11.29
N LEU A 329 9.66 -18.01 -12.05
CA LEU A 329 9.28 -18.57 -13.35
C LEU A 329 10.41 -18.47 -14.36
N ALA A 330 11.05 -17.31 -14.48
CA ALA A 330 12.19 -17.12 -15.38
C ALA A 330 13.36 -18.05 -15.01
N TYR A 331 13.67 -18.18 -13.71
CA TYR A 331 14.66 -19.13 -13.21
C TYR A 331 14.29 -20.58 -13.59
N LEU A 332 13.07 -21.03 -13.31
CA LEU A 332 12.61 -22.38 -13.62
C LEU A 332 12.64 -22.66 -15.13
N THR A 333 12.26 -21.69 -15.96
CA THR A 333 12.36 -21.80 -17.43
C THR A 333 13.82 -21.91 -17.89
N ALA A 334 14.74 -21.15 -17.30
CA ALA A 334 16.16 -21.27 -17.60
C ALA A 334 16.71 -22.66 -17.21
N GLN A 335 16.33 -23.17 -16.03
CA GLN A 335 16.71 -24.51 -15.57
C GLN A 335 16.12 -25.62 -16.46
N GLU A 336 14.87 -25.49 -16.92
CA GLU A 336 14.26 -26.42 -17.86
C GLU A 336 15.04 -26.47 -19.18
N LYS A 337 15.39 -25.31 -19.74
CA LYS A 337 16.21 -25.20 -20.96
C LYS A 337 17.59 -25.83 -20.76
N GLN A 338 18.29 -25.51 -19.67
CA GLN A 338 19.60 -26.07 -19.35
C GLN A 338 19.55 -27.60 -19.20
N SER A 339 18.49 -28.13 -18.58
CA SER A 339 18.28 -29.57 -18.43
C SER A 339 17.81 -30.28 -19.70
N LYS A 340 17.62 -29.55 -20.81
CA LYS A 340 17.03 -30.03 -22.08
C LYS A 340 15.65 -30.67 -21.86
N GLY A 341 14.81 -30.05 -21.04
CA GLY A 341 13.45 -30.52 -20.74
C GLY A 341 13.35 -31.71 -19.79
N LYS A 342 14.46 -32.14 -19.17
CA LYS A 342 14.45 -33.22 -18.17
C LYS A 342 13.83 -32.78 -16.84
N LYS A 343 14.07 -31.53 -16.44
CA LYS A 343 13.40 -30.88 -15.30
C LYS A 343 12.34 -29.93 -15.86
N LYS A 344 11.07 -30.33 -15.76
CA LYS A 344 9.95 -29.50 -16.20
C LYS A 344 9.68 -28.37 -15.21
N ASN A 345 9.20 -27.23 -15.70
CA ASN A 345 8.68 -26.18 -14.84
C ASN A 345 7.45 -26.70 -14.05
N PRO A 346 7.49 -26.70 -12.70
CA PRO A 346 6.36 -27.16 -11.87
C PRO A 346 5.20 -26.17 -11.81
N ILE A 347 5.35 -24.92 -12.28
CA ILE A 347 4.26 -23.94 -12.25
C ILE A 347 3.44 -24.03 -13.54
N ALA A 348 2.23 -24.59 -13.43
CA ALA A 348 1.32 -24.76 -14.56
C ALA A 348 0.68 -23.43 -14.99
N ARG A 349 0.37 -22.57 -14.01
CA ARG A 349 -0.21 -21.23 -14.22
C ARG A 349 0.25 -20.28 -13.14
N ALA A 350 0.46 -19.02 -13.51
CA ALA A 350 0.85 -17.98 -12.57
C ALA A 350 -0.14 -16.82 -12.59
N THR A 351 -0.38 -16.23 -11.44
CA THR A 351 -1.23 -15.05 -11.26
C THR A 351 -0.41 -13.96 -10.58
N TYR A 352 -0.47 -12.75 -11.11
CA TYR A 352 0.16 -11.58 -10.54
C TYR A 352 -0.91 -10.58 -10.12
N LEU A 353 -0.91 -10.21 -8.84
CA LEU A 353 -1.82 -9.23 -8.28
C LEU A 353 -1.02 -7.95 -8.04
N ALA A 354 -1.42 -6.84 -8.66
CA ALA A 354 -0.80 -5.50 -8.53
C ALA A 354 0.73 -5.55 -8.43
N THR A 355 1.37 -6.18 -9.43
CA THR A 355 2.79 -6.54 -9.41
C THR A 355 3.56 -5.75 -10.45
N LEU A 356 4.65 -5.10 -10.03
CA LEU A 356 5.61 -4.46 -10.93
C LEU A 356 6.67 -5.47 -11.39
N ILE A 357 6.98 -5.41 -12.67
CA ILE A 357 8.07 -6.15 -13.34
C ILE A 357 8.88 -5.17 -14.19
N ASP A 358 8.17 -4.28 -14.89
CA ASP A 358 8.73 -3.06 -15.45
C ASP A 358 8.55 -1.92 -14.45
N PHE A 359 9.67 -1.39 -13.96
CA PHE A 359 9.77 -0.32 -12.97
C PHE A 359 10.08 1.04 -13.60
N SER A 360 9.95 1.20 -14.92
CA SER A 360 10.20 2.49 -15.60
C SER A 360 9.27 3.62 -15.15
N GLU A 361 8.07 3.30 -14.66
CA GLU A 361 7.20 4.24 -13.94
C GLU A 361 6.81 3.58 -12.60
N PRO A 362 7.66 3.68 -11.58
CA PRO A 362 7.46 2.98 -10.31
C PRO A 362 6.38 3.62 -9.43
N GLY A 363 5.64 4.61 -9.96
CA GLY A 363 4.69 5.43 -9.23
C GLY A 363 5.38 6.40 -8.27
N GLU A 364 4.61 6.90 -7.31
CA GLU A 364 5.04 7.96 -6.38
C GLU A 364 6.23 7.57 -5.49
N ILE A 365 6.47 6.26 -5.30
CA ILE A 365 7.64 5.74 -4.57
C ILE A 365 8.95 6.15 -5.24
N GLY A 366 8.97 6.29 -6.57
CA GLY A 366 10.17 6.69 -7.31
C GLY A 366 10.75 8.04 -6.87
N VAL A 367 9.93 8.93 -6.30
CA VAL A 367 10.37 10.25 -5.81
C VAL A 367 11.36 10.15 -4.63
N TYR A 368 11.35 9.02 -3.90
CA TYR A 368 12.27 8.77 -2.78
C TYR A 368 13.52 7.98 -3.19
N ILE A 369 13.72 7.73 -4.48
CA ILE A 369 14.77 6.83 -4.96
C ILE A 369 15.70 7.61 -5.88
N ASP A 370 16.79 8.12 -5.29
CA ASP A 370 17.93 8.67 -6.01
C ASP A 370 19.24 8.10 -5.44
N GLU A 371 20.32 8.14 -6.22
CA GLU A 371 21.61 7.55 -5.83
C GLU A 371 22.12 8.07 -4.48
N GLN A 372 21.98 9.38 -4.22
CA GLN A 372 22.48 9.98 -2.98
C GLN A 372 21.67 9.53 -1.77
N GLN A 373 20.35 9.43 -1.91
CA GLN A 373 19.46 8.89 -0.87
C GLN A 373 19.75 7.42 -0.59
N LEU A 374 20.00 6.62 -1.63
CA LEU A 374 20.34 5.20 -1.47
C LEU A 374 21.66 5.00 -0.74
N ASP A 375 22.68 5.82 -1.00
CA ASP A 375 23.97 5.72 -0.30
C ASP A 375 23.85 6.06 1.19
N LEU A 376 23.03 7.07 1.53
CA LEU A 376 22.72 7.40 2.93
C LEU A 376 21.93 6.28 3.61
N LEU A 377 20.96 5.71 2.90
CA LEU A 377 20.12 4.61 3.38
C LEU A 377 20.97 3.36 3.64
N ASP A 378 21.88 3.03 2.74
CA ASP A 378 22.83 1.93 2.91
C ASP A 378 23.72 2.12 4.13
N ALA A 379 24.25 3.33 4.34
CA ALA A 379 25.07 3.63 5.50
C ALA A 379 24.29 3.46 6.83
N GLN A 380 22.98 3.72 6.81
CA GLN A 380 22.10 3.44 7.95
C GLN A 380 21.85 1.93 8.10
N MET A 381 21.46 1.25 7.03
CA MET A 381 21.15 -0.18 7.04
C MET A 381 22.37 -1.04 7.38
N GLN A 382 23.59 -0.62 7.04
CA GLN A 382 24.83 -1.29 7.46
C GLN A 382 25.01 -1.30 8.98
N LYS A 383 24.47 -0.31 9.70
CA LYS A 383 24.53 -0.25 11.17
C LYS A 383 23.43 -1.08 11.82
N GLU A 384 22.23 -1.05 11.25
CA GLU A 384 21.03 -1.68 11.83
C GLU A 384 20.82 -3.13 11.36
N GLY A 385 21.44 -3.53 10.25
CA GLY A 385 21.29 -4.82 9.58
C GLY A 385 19.99 -4.98 8.80
N VAL A 386 18.98 -4.15 9.08
CA VAL A 386 17.66 -4.16 8.44
C VAL A 386 17.19 -2.74 8.16
N PHE A 387 16.29 -2.59 7.18
CA PHE A 387 15.46 -1.41 7.05
C PHE A 387 14.25 -1.52 7.97
N SER A 388 14.05 -0.53 8.83
CA SER A 388 12.98 -0.57 9.85
C SER A 388 11.58 -0.48 9.25
N GLY A 389 10.68 -1.36 9.68
CA GLY A 389 9.26 -1.30 9.32
C GLY A 389 8.59 0.02 9.71
N LYS A 390 9.09 0.73 10.73
CA LYS A 390 8.57 2.06 11.11
C LYS A 390 8.92 3.13 10.07
N GLN A 391 10.14 3.09 9.54
CA GLN A 391 10.56 3.99 8.45
C GLN A 391 9.77 3.67 7.18
N MET A 392 9.58 2.38 6.89
CA MET A 392 8.75 1.93 5.77
C MET A 392 7.31 2.43 5.87
N ALA A 393 6.65 2.23 7.01
CA ALA A 393 5.28 2.71 7.25
C ALA A 393 5.18 4.24 7.09
N THR A 394 6.19 4.98 7.55
CA THR A 394 6.21 6.44 7.38
C THR A 394 6.26 6.85 5.92
N ALA A 395 7.14 6.22 5.12
CA ALA A 395 7.27 6.49 3.69
C ALA A 395 5.98 6.12 2.91
N PHE A 396 5.36 4.98 3.21
CA PHE A 396 4.10 4.57 2.57
C PHE A 396 2.93 5.49 2.93
N ASN A 397 2.82 5.91 4.20
CA ASN A 397 1.74 6.79 4.63
C ASN A 397 1.83 8.18 3.97
N SER A 398 3.03 8.68 3.67
CA SER A 398 3.20 9.95 2.95
C SER A 398 2.78 9.91 1.48
N LEU A 399 2.62 8.72 0.88
CA LEU A 399 2.09 8.58 -0.50
C LEU A 399 0.59 8.92 -0.58
N ARG A 400 -0.15 8.84 0.53
CA ARG A 400 -1.55 9.30 0.62
C ARG A 400 -1.75 10.22 1.81
N GLU A 401 -1.03 11.34 1.81
CA GLU A 401 -1.03 12.28 2.91
C GLU A 401 -2.44 12.79 3.29
N ASN A 402 -3.33 12.99 2.30
CA ASN A 402 -4.68 13.49 2.59
C ASN A 402 -5.56 12.44 3.30
N ASP A 403 -5.53 11.20 2.82
CA ASP A 403 -6.37 10.11 3.35
C ASP A 403 -5.79 9.49 4.63
N LEU A 404 -4.46 9.39 4.75
CA LEU A 404 -3.76 8.66 5.81
C LEU A 404 -3.11 9.54 6.88
N ILE A 405 -2.91 10.84 6.63
CA ILE A 405 -2.34 11.78 7.61
C ILE A 405 -3.38 12.83 7.99
N TRP A 406 -3.82 13.68 7.04
CA TRP A 406 -4.65 14.84 7.34
C TRP A 406 -6.07 14.48 7.79
N SER A 407 -6.68 13.44 7.20
CA SER A 407 -7.99 12.94 7.65
C SER A 407 -7.96 12.51 9.13
N TYR A 408 -6.94 11.77 9.55
CA TYR A 408 -6.79 11.34 10.95
C TYR A 408 -6.37 12.49 11.86
N TRP A 409 -5.54 13.41 11.37
CA TRP A 409 -5.20 14.63 12.10
C TRP A 409 -6.45 15.42 12.50
N VAL A 410 -7.34 15.67 11.53
CA VAL A 410 -8.60 16.38 11.76
C VAL A 410 -9.54 15.57 12.65
N ASN A 411 -9.76 14.29 12.35
CA ASN A 411 -10.74 13.49 13.09
C ASN A 411 -10.30 13.20 14.53
N ASN A 412 -9.04 12.79 14.74
CA ASN A 412 -8.54 12.40 16.06
C ASN A 412 -8.31 13.63 16.92
N TYR A 413 -7.49 14.57 16.43
CA TYR A 413 -6.96 15.64 17.28
C TYR A 413 -7.83 16.90 17.30
N LEU A 414 -8.50 17.24 16.19
CA LEU A 414 -9.37 18.42 16.16
C LEU A 414 -10.81 18.11 16.55
N LEU A 415 -11.34 16.96 16.11
CA LEU A 415 -12.72 16.55 16.40
C LEU A 415 -12.84 15.60 17.60
N GLY A 416 -11.72 15.10 18.15
CA GLY A 416 -11.74 14.19 19.31
C GLY A 416 -12.40 12.85 19.02
N LYS A 417 -12.51 12.46 17.74
CA LYS A 417 -13.13 11.20 17.34
C LYS A 417 -12.14 10.07 17.59
N THR A 418 -12.67 8.88 17.91
CA THR A 418 -11.84 7.68 18.01
C THR A 418 -11.76 7.03 16.63
N PRO A 419 -10.56 6.62 16.16
CA PRO A 419 -10.42 5.88 14.91
C PRO A 419 -11.30 4.63 14.92
N MET A 420 -12.02 4.39 13.82
CA MET A 420 -12.80 3.16 13.70
C MET A 420 -11.87 1.95 13.56
N ALA A 421 -12.30 0.81 14.10
CA ALA A 421 -11.63 -0.47 13.89
C ALA A 421 -11.79 -0.91 12.43
N PHE A 422 -10.74 -0.69 11.63
CA PHE A 422 -10.66 -1.12 10.24
C PHE A 422 -9.51 -2.11 10.07
N ASP A 423 -9.83 -3.30 9.57
CA ASP A 423 -8.93 -4.44 9.39
C ASP A 423 -7.80 -4.13 8.42
N LEU A 424 -8.10 -3.43 7.33
CA LEU A 424 -7.11 -3.01 6.34
C LEU A 424 -6.06 -2.04 6.90
N LEU A 425 -6.48 -1.11 7.76
CA LEU A 425 -5.54 -0.19 8.41
C LEU A 425 -4.75 -0.88 9.51
N TYR A 426 -5.34 -1.88 10.18
CA TYR A 426 -4.61 -2.69 11.16
C TYR A 426 -3.46 -3.43 10.46
N TRP A 427 -3.72 -4.02 9.30
CA TRP A 427 -2.69 -4.59 8.45
C TRP A 427 -1.61 -3.58 8.04
N ASN A 428 -2.02 -2.38 7.60
CA ASN A 428 -1.08 -1.34 7.17
C ASN A 428 -0.16 -0.86 8.30
N CYS A 429 -0.66 -0.85 9.54
CA CYS A 429 0.11 -0.49 10.73
C CYS A 429 1.01 -1.62 11.26
N ASP A 430 0.80 -2.87 10.82
CA ASP A 430 1.56 -4.05 11.25
C ASP A 430 2.74 -4.32 10.31
N ALA A 431 3.67 -3.37 10.28
CA ALA A 431 4.79 -3.34 9.35
C ALA A 431 5.85 -4.42 9.63
N THR A 432 6.59 -4.78 8.59
CA THR A 432 7.74 -5.70 8.64
C THR A 432 9.04 -4.98 8.32
N ASN A 433 10.14 -5.49 8.87
CA ASN A 433 11.48 -5.05 8.47
C ASN A 433 11.86 -5.67 7.12
N LEU A 434 12.92 -5.17 6.49
CA LEU A 434 13.54 -5.77 5.31
C LEU A 434 15.04 -5.99 5.54
N PRO A 435 15.64 -7.12 5.12
CA PRO A 435 17.08 -7.30 5.18
C PRO A 435 17.81 -6.24 4.36
N ALA A 436 18.92 -5.72 4.89
CA ALA A 436 19.71 -4.69 4.22
C ALA A 436 20.14 -5.11 2.81
N LYS A 437 20.71 -6.31 2.65
CA LYS A 437 21.21 -6.82 1.37
C LYS A 437 20.09 -6.96 0.33
N MET A 438 18.97 -7.58 0.71
CA MET A 438 17.80 -7.73 -0.18
C MET A 438 17.22 -6.37 -0.57
N HIS A 439 17.03 -5.45 0.39
CA HIS A 439 16.42 -4.15 0.13
C HIS A 439 17.29 -3.29 -0.80
N ALA A 440 18.61 -3.24 -0.55
CA ALA A 440 19.56 -2.54 -1.40
C ALA A 440 19.57 -3.09 -2.83
N PHE A 441 19.53 -4.42 -2.99
CA PHE A 441 19.42 -5.07 -4.30
C PHE A 441 18.12 -4.66 -5.01
N TYR A 442 17.00 -4.68 -4.29
CA TYR A 442 15.68 -4.38 -4.85
C TYR A 442 15.57 -2.94 -5.34
N LEU A 443 15.98 -1.97 -4.52
CA LEU A 443 15.92 -0.55 -4.89
C LEU A 443 16.86 -0.22 -6.05
N ARG A 444 18.11 -0.69 -6.02
CA ARG A 444 19.08 -0.37 -7.09
C ARG A 444 18.75 -1.07 -8.40
N ASN A 445 18.50 -2.38 -8.37
CA ASN A 445 18.37 -3.13 -9.61
C ASN A 445 16.98 -2.94 -10.23
N MET A 446 15.92 -2.82 -9.44
CA MET A 446 14.55 -2.73 -9.96
C MET A 446 14.08 -1.28 -10.02
N TYR A 447 13.95 -0.60 -8.90
CA TYR A 447 13.39 0.76 -8.90
C TYR A 447 14.26 1.80 -9.61
N LEU A 448 15.57 1.80 -9.38
CA LEU A 448 16.46 2.80 -9.96
C LEU A 448 16.85 2.45 -11.40
N ASN A 449 17.31 1.22 -11.64
CA ASN A 449 17.90 0.82 -12.92
C ASN A 449 16.99 -0.03 -13.81
N ASN A 450 15.79 -0.40 -13.36
CA ASN A 450 14.81 -1.22 -14.10
C ASN A 450 15.39 -2.49 -14.76
N LYS A 451 16.37 -3.14 -14.12
CA LYS A 451 17.11 -4.28 -14.65
C LYS A 451 16.31 -5.56 -14.75
N LEU A 452 15.17 -5.67 -14.06
CA LEU A 452 14.30 -6.84 -14.18
C LEU A 452 13.61 -6.92 -15.54
N ALA A 453 13.29 -5.77 -16.15
CA ALA A 453 12.67 -5.72 -17.48
C ALA A 453 13.67 -6.05 -18.61
N GLU A 454 14.97 -5.92 -18.35
CA GLU A 454 16.04 -6.25 -19.29
C GLU A 454 16.36 -7.76 -19.26
N PRO A 455 16.37 -8.47 -20.41
CA PRO A 455 16.78 -9.87 -20.46
C PRO A 455 18.20 -10.08 -19.91
N GLY A 456 18.33 -10.84 -18.82
CA GLY A 456 19.60 -11.07 -18.14
C GLY A 456 20.13 -9.87 -17.35
N GLY A 457 19.33 -8.81 -17.16
CA GLY A 457 19.74 -7.60 -16.44
C GLY A 457 20.00 -7.86 -14.94
N ILE A 458 19.40 -8.90 -14.37
CA ILE A 458 19.75 -9.43 -13.04
C ILE A 458 20.12 -10.91 -13.12
N THR A 459 20.93 -11.36 -12.16
CA THR A 459 21.31 -12.76 -11.97
C THR A 459 20.92 -13.20 -10.56
N LEU A 460 20.26 -14.35 -10.45
CA LEU A 460 19.90 -14.97 -9.16
C LEU A 460 20.32 -16.44 -9.21
N LEU A 461 20.98 -16.95 -8.16
CA LEU A 461 21.48 -18.34 -8.13
C LEU A 461 22.29 -18.69 -9.40
N ASP A 462 23.23 -17.82 -9.75
CA ASP A 462 24.07 -17.90 -10.96
C ASP A 462 23.31 -18.03 -12.29
N THR A 463 22.02 -17.68 -12.31
CA THR A 463 21.15 -17.79 -13.48
C THR A 463 20.68 -16.39 -13.92
N PRO A 464 20.99 -15.97 -15.16
CA PRO A 464 20.45 -14.73 -15.72
C PRO A 464 18.93 -14.83 -15.84
N ILE A 465 18.23 -13.82 -15.33
CA ILE A 465 16.77 -13.78 -15.31
C ILE A 465 16.25 -13.08 -16.56
N ASP A 466 15.38 -13.76 -17.30
CA ASP A 466 14.73 -13.25 -18.51
C ASP A 466 13.22 -13.50 -18.45
N ILE A 467 12.45 -12.44 -18.19
CA ILE A 467 10.98 -12.50 -18.14
C ILE A 467 10.39 -12.81 -19.52
N GLY A 468 11.04 -12.35 -20.60
CA GLY A 468 10.70 -12.64 -21.99
C GLY A 468 10.84 -14.11 -22.36
N SER A 469 11.43 -14.93 -21.49
CA SER A 469 11.53 -16.36 -21.69
C SER A 469 10.33 -17.15 -21.17
N ILE A 470 9.48 -16.56 -20.32
CA ILE A 470 8.39 -17.26 -19.61
C ILE A 470 7.28 -17.65 -20.58
N GLU A 471 7.05 -18.95 -20.73
CA GLU A 471 6.00 -19.53 -21.59
C GLU A 471 4.74 -19.96 -20.81
N THR A 472 4.83 -20.03 -19.47
CA THR A 472 3.71 -20.35 -18.58
C THR A 472 2.56 -19.36 -18.80
N PRO A 473 1.30 -19.80 -18.92
CA PRO A 473 0.15 -18.90 -18.97
C PRO A 473 0.04 -18.06 -17.71
N VAL A 474 -0.15 -16.75 -17.88
CA VAL A 474 -0.20 -15.79 -16.77
C VAL A 474 -1.51 -15.00 -16.73
N TYR A 475 -1.99 -14.74 -15.51
CA TYR A 475 -3.10 -13.84 -15.22
C TYR A 475 -2.54 -12.59 -14.54
N PHE A 476 -2.80 -11.41 -15.10
CA PHE A 476 -2.39 -10.14 -14.53
C PHE A 476 -3.61 -9.37 -14.05
N LEU A 477 -3.71 -9.16 -12.75
CA LEU A 477 -4.66 -8.21 -12.18
C LEU A 477 -3.95 -6.90 -11.83
N SER A 478 -4.47 -5.81 -12.36
CA SER A 478 -4.11 -4.45 -11.97
C SER A 478 -5.34 -3.70 -11.45
N THR A 479 -5.16 -2.58 -10.76
CA THR A 479 -6.28 -1.78 -10.26
C THR A 479 -6.24 -0.35 -10.79
N GLU A 480 -7.37 0.17 -11.27
CA GLU A 480 -7.46 1.41 -12.06
C GLU A 480 -6.98 2.66 -11.29
N GLN A 481 -7.17 2.68 -9.97
CA GLN A 481 -6.78 3.79 -9.09
C GLN A 481 -5.58 3.41 -8.21
N ASP A 482 -4.78 2.43 -8.64
CA ASP A 482 -3.51 2.12 -8.00
C ASP A 482 -2.53 3.27 -8.20
N HIS A 483 -1.87 3.65 -7.11
CA HIS A 483 -0.86 4.72 -7.05
C HIS A 483 0.50 4.17 -6.57
N ILE A 484 0.52 2.92 -6.12
CA ILE A 484 1.71 2.19 -5.70
C ILE A 484 2.26 1.43 -6.91
N ALA A 485 1.40 0.65 -7.57
CA ALA A 485 1.71 -0.08 -8.79
C ALA A 485 0.77 0.38 -9.90
N LEU A 486 1.14 1.48 -10.56
CA LEU A 486 0.33 2.08 -11.63
C LEU A 486 -0.08 1.01 -12.64
N TRP A 487 -1.37 0.93 -12.98
CA TRP A 487 -1.86 -0.14 -13.85
C TRP A 487 -1.24 -0.12 -15.25
N THR A 488 -0.80 1.06 -15.71
CA THR A 488 -0.04 1.23 -16.96
C THR A 488 1.36 0.62 -16.86
N ALA A 489 2.02 0.71 -15.70
CA ALA A 489 3.32 0.11 -15.46
C ALA A 489 3.22 -1.42 -15.34
N THR A 490 2.23 -1.92 -14.60
CA THR A 490 1.96 -3.37 -14.52
C THR A 490 1.51 -3.94 -15.88
N TYR A 491 0.80 -3.17 -16.70
CA TYR A 491 0.44 -3.53 -18.08
C TYR A 491 1.67 -3.72 -18.97
N ARG A 492 2.67 -2.83 -18.90
CA ARG A 492 3.96 -3.01 -19.60
C ARG A 492 4.67 -4.28 -19.13
N GLY A 493 4.70 -4.53 -17.82
CA GLY A 493 5.23 -5.77 -17.26
C GLY A 493 4.52 -7.03 -17.77
N ALA A 494 3.19 -6.98 -17.93
CA ALA A 494 2.41 -8.08 -18.48
C ALA A 494 2.83 -8.39 -19.93
N ARG A 495 3.09 -7.36 -20.74
CA ARG A 495 3.53 -7.49 -22.14
C ARG A 495 4.94 -8.05 -22.32
N LEU A 496 5.76 -8.11 -21.27
CA LEU A 496 7.08 -8.73 -21.34
C LEU A 496 7.02 -10.26 -21.45
N HIS A 497 5.90 -10.90 -21.11
CA HIS A 497 5.79 -12.35 -21.12
C HIS A 497 5.64 -12.89 -22.55
N LYS A 498 6.29 -14.02 -22.83
CA LYS A 498 6.17 -14.72 -24.12
C LYS A 498 4.93 -15.62 -24.19
N GLY A 499 4.55 -16.23 -23.06
CA GLY A 499 3.38 -17.09 -22.94
C GLY A 499 2.05 -16.33 -23.02
N PRO A 500 0.92 -17.04 -23.01
CA PRO A 500 -0.41 -16.43 -23.00
C PRO A 500 -0.63 -15.53 -21.77
N VAL A 501 -1.09 -14.30 -21.98
CA VAL A 501 -1.40 -13.33 -20.93
C VAL A 501 -2.88 -13.03 -20.91
N ARG A 502 -3.54 -13.20 -19.75
CA ARG A 502 -4.88 -12.63 -19.47
C ARG A 502 -4.70 -11.40 -18.60
N PHE A 503 -4.95 -10.21 -19.13
CA PHE A 503 -4.91 -8.97 -18.36
C PHE A 503 -6.31 -8.55 -17.91
N VAL A 504 -6.46 -8.20 -16.64
CA VAL A 504 -7.71 -7.76 -16.01
C VAL A 504 -7.45 -6.51 -15.20
N LEU A 505 -8.34 -5.54 -15.36
CA LEU A 505 -8.26 -4.26 -14.65
C LEU A 505 -9.44 -4.15 -13.67
N GLY A 506 -9.17 -4.37 -12.39
CA GLY A 506 -10.13 -4.14 -11.31
C GLY A 506 -10.35 -2.66 -11.05
N GLY A 507 -11.53 -2.28 -10.59
CA GLY A 507 -11.77 -0.93 -10.10
C GLY A 507 -11.09 -0.66 -8.75
N SER A 508 -11.14 0.59 -8.28
CA SER A 508 -10.53 1.05 -7.01
C SER A 508 -9.00 1.02 -7.00
N GLY A 509 -8.40 1.20 -5.82
CA GLY A 509 -6.94 1.26 -5.63
C GLY A 509 -6.31 -0.04 -5.14
N HIS A 510 -4.99 0.00 -4.91
CA HIS A 510 -4.09 -1.14 -4.67
C HIS A 510 -4.68 -2.31 -3.87
N ILE A 511 -5.26 -2.03 -2.70
CA ILE A 511 -5.79 -3.08 -1.83
C ILE A 511 -7.28 -3.33 -2.08
N ALA A 512 -8.08 -2.26 -2.19
CA ALA A 512 -9.54 -2.39 -2.31
C ALA A 512 -9.97 -3.03 -3.64
N GLY A 513 -9.19 -2.85 -4.71
CA GLY A 513 -9.44 -3.51 -5.99
C GLY A 513 -9.03 -4.98 -6.01
N VAL A 514 -7.92 -5.32 -5.35
CA VAL A 514 -7.45 -6.72 -5.22
C VAL A 514 -8.35 -7.51 -4.27
N ILE A 515 -8.58 -6.97 -3.06
CA ILE A 515 -9.46 -7.54 -2.04
C ILE A 515 -10.90 -7.07 -2.28
N ASN A 516 -11.48 -7.54 -3.39
CA ASN A 516 -12.88 -7.35 -3.72
C ASN A 516 -13.60 -8.69 -3.60
N PRO A 517 -14.23 -9.01 -2.46
CA PRO A 517 -14.75 -10.37 -2.22
C PRO A 517 -15.86 -10.76 -3.19
N ASP A 518 -15.98 -12.05 -3.45
CA ASP A 518 -17.08 -12.57 -4.25
C ASP A 518 -18.45 -12.19 -3.65
N GLY A 519 -19.40 -11.84 -4.51
CA GLY A 519 -20.69 -11.25 -4.12
C GLY A 519 -20.65 -9.75 -3.80
N SER A 520 -19.49 -9.09 -3.83
CA SER A 520 -19.39 -7.64 -3.76
C SER A 520 -19.91 -6.99 -5.03
N GLU A 521 -20.84 -6.04 -4.91
CA GLU A 521 -21.30 -5.19 -6.03
C GLU A 521 -20.40 -3.97 -6.25
N LYS A 522 -19.28 -3.86 -5.51
CA LYS A 522 -18.39 -2.70 -5.57
C LYS A 522 -17.35 -2.85 -6.69
N TYR A 523 -16.99 -1.69 -7.26
CA TYR A 523 -15.87 -1.44 -8.17
C TYR A 523 -15.97 -2.04 -9.58
N GLY A 524 -16.41 -3.29 -9.73
CA GLY A 524 -16.38 -3.99 -11.01
C GLY A 524 -14.95 -4.29 -11.50
N TYR A 525 -14.85 -4.83 -12.71
CA TYR A 525 -13.59 -5.08 -13.39
C TYR A 525 -13.75 -5.00 -14.91
N ARG A 526 -12.63 -4.91 -15.63
CA ARG A 526 -12.58 -4.83 -17.09
C ARG A 526 -11.70 -5.92 -17.67
N THR A 527 -12.09 -6.44 -18.83
CA THR A 527 -11.32 -7.46 -19.57
C THR A 527 -11.29 -7.13 -21.04
N HIS A 528 -10.23 -7.53 -21.73
CA HIS A 528 -10.14 -7.48 -23.18
C HIS A 528 -9.34 -8.70 -23.68
N GLY A 529 -9.66 -9.19 -24.88
CA GLY A 529 -9.06 -10.41 -25.43
C GLY A 529 -7.64 -10.22 -25.97
N GLU A 530 -7.31 -9.01 -26.38
CA GLU A 530 -5.99 -8.64 -26.90
C GLU A 530 -5.21 -7.76 -25.92
N LEU A 531 -3.92 -7.57 -26.19
CA LEU A 531 -3.01 -6.78 -25.37
C LEU A 531 -2.21 -5.80 -26.25
N PRO A 532 -2.87 -4.76 -26.83
CA PRO A 532 -2.23 -3.80 -27.71
C PRO A 532 -1.11 -3.03 -26.99
N GLU A 533 -0.27 -2.35 -27.77
CA GLU A 533 0.87 -1.62 -27.20
C GLU A 533 0.47 -0.47 -26.29
N ASP A 534 -0.58 0.26 -26.66
CA ASP A 534 -1.10 1.38 -25.88
C ASP A 534 -2.08 0.87 -24.79
N PRO A 535 -1.77 1.04 -23.49
CA PRO A 535 -2.69 0.69 -22.42
C PRO A 535 -4.00 1.49 -22.47
N ILE A 536 -3.97 2.73 -22.97
CA ILE A 536 -5.18 3.56 -23.08
C ILE A 536 -6.14 3.00 -24.12
N LEU A 537 -5.60 2.47 -25.23
CA LEU A 537 -6.40 1.76 -26.22
C LEU A 537 -7.03 0.49 -25.61
N TRP A 538 -6.25 -0.30 -24.87
CA TRP A 538 -6.78 -1.48 -24.16
C TRP A 538 -7.93 -1.11 -23.23
N HIS A 539 -7.82 0.00 -22.47
CA HIS A 539 -8.89 0.46 -21.58
C HIS A 539 -10.15 0.86 -22.36
N ALA A 540 -9.98 1.63 -23.43
CA ALA A 540 -11.09 2.09 -24.27
C ALA A 540 -11.87 0.93 -24.94
N GLU A 541 -11.17 -0.13 -25.33
CA GLU A 541 -11.74 -1.31 -26.00
C GLU A 541 -12.15 -2.43 -25.02
N SER A 542 -11.87 -2.26 -23.72
CA SER A 542 -12.21 -3.24 -22.70
C SER A 542 -13.71 -3.33 -22.42
N GLU A 543 -14.17 -4.55 -22.17
CA GLU A 543 -15.52 -4.81 -21.69
C GLU A 543 -15.58 -4.63 -20.18
N ALA A 544 -16.57 -3.90 -19.68
CA ALA A 544 -16.80 -3.70 -18.26
C ALA A 544 -17.76 -4.76 -17.68
N HIS A 545 -17.35 -5.37 -16.58
CA HIS A 545 -18.08 -6.37 -15.82
C HIS A 545 -18.42 -5.84 -14.43
N THR A 546 -19.61 -6.19 -13.94
CA THR A 546 -20.00 -5.90 -12.56
C THR A 546 -19.49 -7.00 -11.62
N GLY A 547 -19.32 -6.65 -10.35
CA GLY A 547 -18.93 -7.60 -9.32
C GLY A 547 -17.42 -7.79 -9.15
N SER A 548 -17.04 -8.93 -8.57
CA SER A 548 -15.63 -9.26 -8.29
C SER A 548 -14.96 -10.02 -9.43
N TRP A 549 -13.70 -9.65 -9.71
CA TRP A 549 -12.82 -10.38 -10.64
C TRP A 549 -12.43 -11.79 -10.13
N TRP A 550 -12.69 -12.12 -8.86
CA TRP A 550 -12.29 -13.42 -8.29
C TRP A 550 -12.88 -14.59 -9.07
N ARG A 551 -14.13 -14.49 -9.54
CA ARG A 551 -14.78 -15.53 -10.36
C ARG A 551 -14.08 -15.71 -11.70
N ASP A 552 -13.79 -14.60 -12.37
CA ASP A 552 -13.04 -14.59 -13.62
C ASP A 552 -11.68 -15.30 -13.49
N TRP A 553 -10.97 -14.99 -12.40
CA TRP A 553 -9.72 -15.65 -12.07
C TRP A 553 -9.88 -17.15 -11.80
N ASN A 554 -10.91 -17.55 -11.04
CA ASN A 554 -11.11 -18.96 -10.74
C ASN A 554 -11.47 -19.79 -11.98
N ASP A 555 -12.31 -19.25 -12.85
CA ASP A 555 -12.64 -19.88 -14.13
C ASP A 555 -11.39 -20.01 -15.00
N TRP A 556 -10.58 -18.95 -15.07
CA TRP A 556 -9.30 -18.99 -15.76
C TRP A 556 -8.37 -20.03 -15.13
N VAL A 557 -8.05 -19.96 -13.84
CA VAL A 557 -6.98 -20.79 -13.23
C VAL A 557 -7.31 -22.28 -13.26
N THR A 558 -8.59 -22.62 -13.19
CA THR A 558 -9.09 -24.01 -13.20
C THR A 558 -9.29 -24.59 -14.60
N GLU A 559 -9.20 -23.77 -15.65
CA GLU A 559 -9.29 -24.25 -17.04
C GLU A 559 -8.25 -25.36 -17.31
N GLY A 560 -8.69 -26.46 -17.93
CA GLY A 560 -7.85 -27.65 -18.13
C GLY A 560 -7.48 -28.43 -16.86
N CYS A 561 -7.91 -28.00 -15.66
CA CYS A 561 -7.76 -28.73 -14.39
C CYS A 561 -9.09 -29.34 -13.92
N LYS A 562 -9.80 -30.05 -14.80
CA LYS A 562 -11.11 -30.65 -14.48
C LYS A 562 -11.03 -31.89 -13.56
N ALA A 563 -9.84 -32.42 -13.33
CA ALA A 563 -9.65 -33.57 -12.47
C ALA A 563 -9.72 -33.15 -11.00
N ASN A 564 -10.64 -33.76 -10.27
CA ASN A 564 -10.80 -33.61 -8.84
C ASN A 564 -10.24 -34.83 -8.11
N VAL A 565 -9.60 -34.59 -6.97
CA VAL A 565 -9.13 -35.62 -6.04
C VAL A 565 -9.84 -35.48 -4.71
N ALA A 566 -9.76 -36.50 -3.85
CA ALA A 566 -10.25 -36.39 -2.48
C ALA A 566 -9.54 -35.24 -1.74
N ALA A 567 -10.26 -34.54 -0.87
CA ALA A 567 -9.72 -33.45 -0.08
C ALA A 567 -8.49 -33.88 0.73
N ARG A 568 -7.39 -33.13 0.59
CA ARG A 568 -6.11 -33.43 1.23
C ARG A 568 -6.15 -33.03 2.70
N GLN A 569 -6.12 -34.02 3.58
CA GLN A 569 -6.03 -33.80 5.02
C GLN A 569 -4.62 -33.38 5.42
N ILE A 570 -4.51 -32.62 6.50
CA ILE A 570 -3.22 -32.20 7.06
C ILE A 570 -2.75 -33.31 8.00
N GLU A 571 -1.73 -34.08 7.58
CA GLU A 571 -1.22 -35.21 8.36
C GLU A 571 -0.17 -34.82 9.40
N LYS A 572 0.71 -33.86 9.05
CA LYS A 572 1.83 -33.41 9.90
C LYS A 572 1.80 -31.89 10.04
N ALA A 573 1.34 -31.42 11.19
CA ALA A 573 1.32 -30.01 11.56
C ALA A 573 2.44 -29.70 12.55
N ILE A 574 3.14 -28.58 12.33
CA ILE A 574 4.08 -27.99 13.29
C ILE A 574 3.29 -27.19 14.33
N GLU A 575 2.43 -26.28 13.87
CA GLU A 575 1.52 -25.50 14.69
C GLU A 575 0.28 -25.05 13.88
N PRO A 576 -0.83 -24.66 14.52
CA PRO A 576 -2.00 -24.13 13.81
C PRO A 576 -1.69 -22.82 13.05
N ALA A 577 -2.38 -22.61 11.93
CA ALA A 577 -2.42 -21.31 11.27
C ALA A 577 -2.92 -20.22 12.26
N PRO A 578 -2.44 -18.97 12.17
CA PRO A 578 -1.63 -18.42 11.08
C PRO A 578 -0.11 -18.56 11.28
N GLY A 579 0.34 -19.41 12.22
CA GLY A 579 1.76 -19.58 12.54
C GLY A 579 2.35 -18.52 13.46
N SER A 580 3.59 -18.72 13.88
CA SER A 580 4.34 -17.87 14.80
C SER A 580 5.03 -16.70 14.10
N TYR A 581 5.48 -16.85 12.85
CA TYR A 581 6.23 -15.79 12.14
C TYR A 581 5.41 -14.51 11.95
N VAL A 582 4.13 -14.66 11.61
CA VAL A 582 3.21 -13.52 11.41
C VAL A 582 2.90 -12.77 12.72
N ARG A 583 3.10 -13.40 13.88
CA ARG A 583 2.80 -12.80 15.20
C ARG A 583 3.93 -11.91 15.72
N VAL A 584 5.11 -11.96 15.11
CA VAL A 584 6.25 -11.12 15.47
C VAL A 584 5.94 -9.66 15.17
N LYS A 585 6.11 -8.78 16.17
CA LYS A 585 5.91 -7.32 16.05
C LYS A 585 7.25 -6.61 15.81
N THR A 586 7.20 -5.46 15.12
CA THR A 586 8.33 -4.55 14.84
C THR A 586 8.59 -3.52 15.93
#